data_AF-A0A1V3XR27-F1
#
_entry.id   AF-A0A1V3XR27-F1
#
_cell.length_a   1.000
_cell.length_b   1.000
_cell.length_c   1.000
_cell.angle_alpha   90.00
_cell.angle_beta   90.00
_cell.angle_gamma   90.00
#
_symmetry.space_group_name_H-M   'P 1'
#
loop_
_entity.id
_entity.type
_entity.pdbx_description
1 polymer ?
#
loop_
_entity_poly.entity_id
_entity_poly.type
_entity_poly.pdbx_seq_one_letter_code
_entity_poly.pdbx_strand_id
1 'polypeptide(L)'
;MSRIAIVGIGCRYAGGIDSPQSFWDFVVNKNDGAIGDIPADRWDYRRFYDSDKGAAGKMYTKRVLFWTAIRGSSTRSFSVYRRARPRAWIPSSA
;
A
#
# COMPACT_ATOMS: atom_id res chain seq x y z
N MET A 1 -11.46 -31.36 20.38
CA MET A 1 -11.02 -30.19 19.59
C MET A 1 -9.98 -30.64 18.58
N SER A 2 -10.22 -30.42 17.28
CA SER A 2 -9.24 -30.65 16.22
C SER A 2 -8.27 -29.47 16.13
N ARG A 3 -6.99 -29.76 15.93
CA ARG A 3 -5.93 -28.75 15.75
C ARG A 3 -5.89 -28.34 14.28
N ILE A 4 -5.70 -27.04 14.02
CA ILE A 4 -5.47 -26.48 12.68
C ILE A 4 -3.99 -26.18 12.54
N ALA A 5 -3.37 -26.62 11.43
CA ALA A 5 -1.98 -26.31 11.11
C ALA A 5 -1.88 -25.17 10.09
N ILE A 6 -0.88 -24.31 10.26
CA ILE A 6 -0.50 -23.30 9.27
C ILE A 6 0.47 -23.95 8.30
N VAL A 7 0.05 -24.15 7.05
CA VAL A 7 0.85 -24.83 6.01
C VAL A 7 1.62 -23.87 5.10
N GLY A 8 1.36 -22.57 5.19
CA GLY A 8 2.05 -21.55 4.41
C GLY A 8 1.56 -20.15 4.74
N ILE A 9 2.42 -19.16 4.47
CA ILE A 9 2.11 -17.74 4.58
C ILE A 9 2.67 -16.99 3.36
N GLY A 10 1.97 -15.94 2.96
CA GLY A 10 2.45 -14.98 1.96
C GLY A 10 2.24 -13.58 2.52
N CYS A 11 3.24 -12.72 2.38
CA CYS A 11 3.19 -11.37 2.95
C CYS A 11 3.88 -10.35 2.05
N ARG A 12 3.40 -9.11 2.13
CA ARG A 12 4.08 -7.92 1.65
C ARG A 12 3.88 -6.79 2.65
N TYR A 13 4.97 -6.23 3.14
CA TYR A 13 4.96 -5.16 4.13
C TYR A 13 5.78 -3.96 3.63
N ALA A 14 5.70 -2.86 4.39
CA ALA A 14 6.53 -1.68 4.15
C ALA A 14 8.02 -2.00 4.32
N GLY A 15 8.90 -1.15 3.77
CA GLY A 15 10.35 -1.35 3.87
C GLY A 15 10.91 -2.41 2.92
N GLY A 16 10.18 -2.77 1.85
CA GLY A 16 10.66 -3.72 0.83
C GLY A 16 10.53 -5.19 1.22
N ILE A 17 9.79 -5.49 2.29
CA ILE A 17 9.54 -6.85 2.76
C ILE A 17 8.49 -7.51 1.86
N ASP A 18 8.89 -8.51 1.07
CA ASP A 18 8.04 -9.15 0.07
C ASP A 18 7.94 -10.68 0.20
N SER A 19 8.53 -11.24 1.25
CA SER A 19 8.56 -12.67 1.54
C SER A 19 8.55 -12.95 3.05
N PRO A 20 8.07 -14.14 3.47
CA PRO A 20 8.14 -14.57 4.87
C PRO A 20 9.54 -14.50 5.48
N GLN A 21 10.56 -14.78 4.67
CA GLN A 21 11.96 -14.76 5.11
C GLN A 21 12.44 -13.33 5.36
N SER A 22 12.20 -12.41 4.42
CA SER A 22 12.52 -10.98 4.62
C SER A 22 11.76 -10.38 5.82
N PHE A 23 10.53 -10.84 6.09
CA PHE A 23 9.77 -10.43 7.25
C PHE A 23 10.40 -10.96 8.54
N TRP A 24 10.77 -12.24 8.57
CA TRP A 24 11.41 -12.84 9.72
C TRP A 24 12.75 -12.16 10.05
N ASP A 25 13.57 -11.90 9.04
CA ASP A 25 14.84 -11.18 9.19
C ASP A 25 14.61 -9.76 9.73
N PHE A 26 13.61 -9.05 9.25
CA PHE A 26 13.25 -7.72 9.75
C PHE A 26 12.89 -7.73 11.24
N VAL A 27 12.06 -8.70 11.66
CA VAL A 27 11.60 -8.85 13.05
C VAL A 27 12.75 -9.24 13.98
N VAL A 28 13.54 -10.24 13.61
CA VAL A 28 14.68 -10.73 14.41
C VAL A 28 15.71 -9.63 14.62
N ASN A 29 16.00 -8.85 13.58
CA ASN A 29 16.95 -7.74 13.64
C ASN A 29 16.37 -6.46 14.25
N LYS A 30 15.11 -6.46 14.71
CA LYS A 30 14.43 -5.29 15.31
C LYS A 30 14.55 -4.02 14.46
N ASN A 31 14.46 -4.18 13.15
CA ASN A 31 14.66 -3.08 12.22
C ASN A 31 13.47 -2.09 12.29
N ASP A 32 13.73 -0.80 12.21
CA ASP A 32 12.74 0.29 12.22
C ASP A 32 12.67 1.06 10.88
N GLY A 33 13.57 0.75 9.95
CA GLY A 33 13.76 1.43 8.66
C GLY A 33 12.57 1.34 7.70
N ALA A 34 11.53 0.58 8.04
CA ALA A 34 10.28 0.57 7.30
C ALA A 34 9.42 1.83 7.53
N ILE A 35 9.62 2.52 8.66
CA ILE A 35 8.85 3.72 9.02
C ILE A 35 9.48 4.95 8.34
N GLY A 36 8.74 5.60 7.45
CA GLY A 36 9.19 6.78 6.73
C GLY A 36 8.17 7.90 6.73
N ASP A 37 8.55 9.05 6.19
CA ASP A 37 7.57 10.07 5.81
C ASP A 37 6.67 9.55 4.68
N ILE A 38 5.43 10.04 4.62
CA ILE A 38 4.51 9.74 3.51
C ILE A 38 5.19 10.11 2.18
N PRO A 39 5.34 9.15 1.23
CA PRO A 39 5.91 9.42 -0.08
C PRO A 39 5.12 10.47 -0.88
N ALA A 40 5.82 11.37 -1.57
CA ALA A 40 5.19 12.47 -2.33
C ALA A 40 4.34 11.98 -3.52
N ASP A 41 4.58 10.76 -4.01
CA ASP A 41 3.79 10.11 -5.06
C ASP A 41 2.45 9.53 -4.55
N ARG A 42 2.20 9.55 -3.24
CA ARG A 42 0.92 9.17 -2.63
C ARG A 42 0.02 10.40 -2.48
N TRP A 43 0.48 11.36 -1.69
CA TRP A 43 -0.08 12.70 -1.56
C TRP A 43 0.93 13.63 -0.86
N ASP A 44 0.79 14.94 -1.05
CA ASP A 44 1.64 15.90 -0.33
C ASP A 44 1.14 16.08 1.11
N TYR A 45 1.77 15.34 2.03
CA TYR A 45 1.41 15.37 3.45
C TYR A 45 1.55 16.76 4.07
N ARG A 46 2.39 17.64 3.51
CA ARG A 46 2.64 18.99 4.05
C ARG A 46 1.37 19.84 4.06
N ARG A 47 0.42 19.57 3.15
CA ARG A 47 -0.90 20.23 3.09
C ARG A 47 -1.81 19.82 4.25
N PHE A 48 -1.57 18.65 4.83
CA PHE A 48 -2.45 18.00 5.79
C PHE A 48 -1.80 17.81 7.17
N TYR A 49 -0.52 18.09 7.33
CA TYR A 49 0.17 17.97 8.61
C TYR A 49 -0.03 19.21 9.50
N ASP A 50 -0.31 18.98 10.78
CA ASP A 50 -0.28 20.00 11.84
C ASP A 50 0.16 19.33 13.14
N SER A 51 1.07 19.94 13.91
CA SER A 51 1.51 19.39 15.20
C SER A 51 0.40 19.39 16.26
N ASP A 52 -0.62 20.24 16.13
CA ASP A 52 -1.80 20.23 17.00
C ASP A 52 -2.72 19.05 16.67
N LYS A 53 -2.98 18.20 17.68
CA LYS A 53 -3.86 17.04 17.55
C LYS A 53 -5.33 17.43 17.39
N GLY A 54 -5.72 18.64 17.78
CA GLY A 54 -7.09 19.16 17.68
C GLY A 54 -7.38 19.91 16.38
N ALA A 55 -6.37 20.15 15.54
CA ALA A 55 -6.54 20.91 14.31
C ALA A 55 -7.49 20.21 13.32
N ALA A 56 -8.60 20.88 12.99
CA ALA A 56 -9.62 20.34 12.13
C ALA A 56 -9.08 20.07 10.70
N GLY A 57 -9.32 18.87 10.18
CA GLY A 57 -8.89 18.48 8.84
C GLY A 57 -7.38 18.24 8.70
N LYS A 58 -6.65 18.09 9.81
CA LYS A 58 -5.21 17.84 9.84
C LYS A 58 -4.86 16.50 10.46
N MET A 59 -3.64 16.03 10.17
CA MET A 59 -3.01 14.84 10.73
C MET A 59 -1.81 15.27 11.59
N TYR A 60 -1.70 14.73 12.80
CA TYR A 60 -0.59 15.03 13.71
C TYR A 60 0.67 14.20 13.47
N THR A 61 0.62 13.25 12.54
CA THR A 61 1.78 12.44 12.14
C THR A 61 1.96 12.48 10.62
N LYS A 62 3.24 12.50 10.23
CA LYS A 62 3.69 12.30 8.84
C LYS A 62 4.43 10.98 8.66
N ARG A 63 4.74 10.27 9.77
CA ARG A 63 5.52 9.03 9.76
C ARG A 63 4.59 7.82 9.78
N VAL A 64 4.67 7.01 8.73
CA VAL A 64 3.79 5.86 8.48
C VAL A 64 4.56 4.77 7.73
N LEU A 65 4.11 3.53 7.87
CA LEU A 65 4.56 2.39 7.08
C LEU A 65 3.88 2.41 5.70
N PHE A 66 4.65 2.72 4.65
CA PHE A 66 4.16 2.65 3.27
C PHE A 66 4.73 1.47 2.52
N TRP A 67 3.85 0.81 1.76
CA TRP A 67 4.30 -0.10 0.73
C TRP A 67 4.79 0.70 -0.48
N THR A 68 6.04 0.44 -0.87
CA THR A 68 6.80 1.19 -1.88
C THR A 68 6.20 1.09 -3.28
N ALA A 69 5.51 -0.01 -3.63
CA ALA A 69 4.98 -0.22 -4.99
C ALA A 69 3.59 -0.86 -5.02
N ILE A 70 2.54 -0.04 -5.03
CA ILE A 70 1.15 -0.48 -5.30
C ILE A 70 0.87 -0.71 -6.81
N ARG A 71 1.80 -0.36 -7.70
CA ARG A 71 1.56 -0.34 -9.16
C ARG A 71 2.03 -1.58 -9.94
N GLY A 72 2.43 -2.66 -9.28
CA GLY A 72 2.72 -3.93 -9.95
C GLY A 72 1.49 -4.83 -10.00
N SER A 73 0.66 -4.75 -11.03
CA SER A 73 -0.43 -5.72 -11.19
C SER A 73 0.08 -7.00 -11.85
N SER A 74 -0.11 -8.13 -11.18
CA SER A 74 0.18 -9.48 -11.69
C SER A 74 -0.91 -9.99 -12.65
N THR A 75 -1.66 -9.08 -13.29
CA THR A 75 -2.80 -9.34 -14.18
C THR A 75 -2.44 -10.27 -15.35
N ARG A 76 -1.15 -10.46 -15.65
CA ARG A 76 -0.70 -11.39 -16.68
C ARG A 76 -0.69 -12.85 -16.22
N SER A 77 -0.57 -13.10 -14.92
CA SER A 77 -0.51 -14.44 -14.31
C SER A 77 -1.86 -14.92 -13.79
N PHE A 78 -2.78 -13.99 -13.52
CA PHE A 78 -4.17 -14.29 -13.19
C PHE A 78 -5.04 -13.94 -14.39
N SER A 79 -6.05 -14.75 -14.70
CA SER A 79 -6.98 -14.49 -15.81
C SER A 79 -7.94 -13.33 -15.49
N VAL A 80 -7.38 -12.12 -15.35
CA VAL A 80 -8.10 -10.89 -15.06
C VAL A 80 -8.16 -10.07 -16.35
N TYR A 81 -9.33 -10.02 -16.96
CA TYR A 81 -9.54 -9.25 -18.19
C TYR A 81 -9.67 -7.75 -17.91
N ARG A 82 -8.99 -6.92 -18.72
CA ARG A 82 -9.14 -5.46 -18.66
C ARG A 82 -10.46 -5.07 -19.36
N ARG A 83 -11.42 -4.52 -18.61
CA ARG A 83 -12.64 -3.96 -19.21
C ARG A 83 -12.27 -2.79 -20.12
N ALA A 84 -12.68 -2.86 -21.38
CA ALA A 84 -12.54 -1.73 -22.31
C ALA A 84 -13.34 -0.53 -21.75
N ARG A 85 -12.75 0.67 -21.78
CA ARG A 85 -13.48 1.87 -21.40
C ARG A 85 -14.63 2.08 -22.39
N PRO A 86 -15.87 2.34 -21.93
CA PRO A 86 -16.96 2.62 -22.85
C PRO A 86 -16.57 3.83 -23.70
N ARG A 87 -16.62 3.65 -25.02
CA ARG A 87 -16.44 4.72 -26.00
C ARG A 87 -17.57 5.71 -25.73
N ALA A 88 -17.27 6.92 -25.28
CA ALA A 88 -18.26 7.94 -25.04
C ALA A 88 -19.10 8.09 -26.33
N TRP A 89 -20.39 7.80 -26.22
CA TRP A 89 -21.33 8.01 -27.30
C TRP A 89 -21.51 9.53 -27.43
N ILE A 90 -20.91 10.13 -28.46
CA ILE A 90 -21.16 11.52 -28.83
C ILE A 90 -22.35 11.48 -29.80
N PRO A 91 -23.55 11.99 -29.44
CA PRO A 91 -24.60 12.16 -30.43
C PRO A 91 -24.11 13.15 -31.48
N SER A 92 -24.13 12.74 -32.75
CA SER A 92 -24.06 13.67 -33.87
C SER A 92 -25.31 14.53 -33.79
N SER A 93 -25.15 15.82 -33.49
CA SER A 93 -26.20 16.81 -33.73
C SER A 93 -26.49 16.84 -35.22
N ALA A 94 -27.75 16.59 -35.57
CA ALA A 94 -28.33 16.91 -36.86
C ALA A 94 -28.59 18.41 -36.98
#